data_AF-A0A7S1AGR8-F1
#
_entry.id   AF-A0A7S1AGR8-F1
#
_cell.length_a   1.000
_cell.length_b   1.000
_cell.length_c   1.000
_cell.angle_alpha   90.00
_cell.angle_beta   90.00
_cell.angle_gamma   90.00
#
_symmetry.space_group_name_H-M   'P 1'
#
loop_
_entity.id
_entity.type
_entity.pdbx_description
1 polymer ?
#
loop_
_entity_poly.entity_id
_entity_poly.type
_entity_poly.pdbx_seq_one_letter_code
_entity_poly.pdbx_strand_id
1 'polypeptide(L)'
;LGKLKQFAVHRMTSKKEKWAQSGSEFSTDVRGSPLVLVSSDSCKFEFDAHQGLAGHWNYALENIRNELARRIGSEGTVLDAWSHLGQWGVSCAKYGASEVVLLEESLALAKMCQDNVDRNDVGLQSSVLHRGNVQEELENMATGGLKFNC
;
A
#
# COMPACT_ATOMS: atom_id res chain seq x y z
N LEU A 1 -18.44 31.72 9.21
CA LEU A 1 -18.41 30.29 9.60
C LEU A 1 -18.23 29.46 8.33
N GLY A 2 -16.98 29.16 7.97
CA GLY A 2 -16.64 28.48 6.72
C GLY A 2 -17.07 27.02 6.75
N LYS A 3 -17.61 26.52 5.63
CA LYS A 3 -18.07 25.13 5.44
C LYS A 3 -16.97 24.14 5.85
N LEU A 4 -17.17 23.43 6.96
CA LEU A 4 -16.42 22.21 7.28
C LEU A 4 -16.66 21.22 6.14
N LYS A 5 -15.61 20.95 5.36
CA LYS A 5 -15.61 19.97 4.28
C LYS A 5 -15.05 18.68 4.86
N GLN A 6 -15.96 17.77 5.21
CA GLN A 6 -15.74 16.36 5.58
C GLN A 6 -15.26 16.10 7.02
N PHE A 7 -15.84 15.05 7.61
CA PHE A 7 -15.48 14.49 8.91
C PHE A 7 -14.72 13.18 8.67
N ALA A 8 -13.51 13.06 9.22
CA ALA A 8 -12.81 11.77 9.28
C ALA A 8 -13.25 11.03 10.55
N VAL A 9 -13.86 9.86 10.41
CA VAL A 9 -14.17 8.98 11.55
C VAL A 9 -12.95 8.11 11.80
N HIS A 10 -12.22 8.40 12.87
CA HIS A 10 -11.08 7.58 13.25
C HIS A 10 -11.56 6.28 13.88
N ARG A 11 -10.95 5.15 13.51
CA ARG A 11 -11.11 3.89 14.25
C ARG A 11 -10.63 4.11 15.70
N MET A 12 -11.52 3.84 16.66
CA MET A 12 -11.19 3.91 18.08
C MET A 12 -10.23 2.78 18.44
N THR A 13 -9.09 3.14 19.03
CA THR A 13 -8.18 2.19 19.67
C THR A 13 -8.35 2.32 21.18
N SER A 14 -7.99 1.27 21.93
CA SER A 14 -8.09 1.25 23.40
C SER A 14 -7.40 2.46 24.08
N LYS A 15 -6.31 2.95 23.50
CA LYS A 15 -5.64 4.19 23.95
C LYS A 15 -6.48 5.45 23.70
N LYS A 16 -7.11 5.56 22.53
CA LYS A 16 -7.99 6.69 22.17
C LYS A 16 -9.29 6.67 22.97
N GLU A 17 -9.84 5.50 23.27
CA GLU A 17 -11.02 5.35 24.15
C GLU A 17 -10.74 5.87 25.55
N LYS A 18 -9.60 5.48 26.14
CA LYS A 18 -9.19 5.95 27.46
C LYS A 18 -9.04 7.48 27.51
N TRP A 19 -8.54 8.08 26.43
CA TRP A 19 -8.40 9.53 26.32
C TRP A 19 -9.73 10.24 26.03
N ALA A 20 -10.61 9.64 25.23
CA ALA A 20 -11.96 10.16 25.00
C ALA A 20 -12.81 10.14 26.28
N GLN A 21 -12.69 9.10 27.09
CA GLN A 21 -13.33 9.01 28.40
C GLN A 21 -12.85 10.09 29.39
N SER A 22 -11.64 10.62 29.23
CA SER A 22 -11.15 11.79 29.98
C SER A 22 -11.57 13.14 29.39
N GLY A 23 -12.47 13.14 28.40
CA GLY A 23 -12.99 14.36 27.77
C GLY A 23 -12.15 14.90 26.62
N SER A 24 -11.17 14.13 26.11
CA SER A 24 -10.35 14.55 24.97
C SER A 24 -11.04 14.23 23.65
N GLU A 25 -11.28 15.24 22.83
CA GLU A 25 -11.71 15.06 21.44
C GLU A 25 -10.50 15.06 20.50
N PHE A 26 -10.53 14.20 19.47
CA PHE A 26 -9.50 14.14 18.44
C PHE A 26 -10.13 14.50 17.10
N SER A 27 -9.82 15.70 16.59
CA SER A 27 -10.08 16.05 15.20
C SER A 27 -8.80 15.90 14.38
N THR A 28 -8.95 15.54 13.11
CA THR A 28 -7.88 15.69 12.11
C THR A 28 -8.44 16.57 11.01
N ASP A 29 -7.85 17.76 10.89
CA ASP A 29 -8.21 18.76 9.90
C ASP A 29 -7.13 18.80 8.82
N VAL A 30 -7.43 18.24 7.65
CA VAL A 30 -6.55 18.37 6.48
C VAL A 30 -7.03 19.54 5.63
N ARG A 31 -6.10 20.42 5.26
CA ARG A 31 -6.37 21.51 4.33
C ARG A 31 -5.80 21.15 2.96
N GLY A 32 -6.63 21.22 1.93
CA GLY A 32 -6.23 20.93 0.55
C GLY A 32 -6.66 19.53 0.10
N SER A 33 -6.01 19.04 -0.95
CA SER A 33 -6.23 17.67 -1.43
C SER A 33 -5.66 16.67 -0.42
N PRO A 34 -6.37 15.58 -0.10
CA PRO A 34 -5.81 14.50 0.70
C PRO A 34 -4.92 13.56 -0.11
N LEU A 35 -4.93 13.68 -1.44
CA LEU A 35 -4.05 12.91 -2.31
C LEU A 35 -2.63 13.47 -2.23
N VAL A 36 -1.70 12.62 -1.81
CA VAL A 36 -0.28 12.94 -1.65
C VAL A 36 0.50 12.10 -2.64
N LEU A 37 1.28 12.78 -3.49
CA LEU A 37 2.23 12.15 -4.39
C LEU A 37 3.60 12.09 -3.72
N VAL A 38 4.18 10.89 -3.64
CA VAL A 38 5.54 10.63 -3.15
C VAL A 38 6.38 10.08 -4.28
N SER A 39 7.55 10.68 -4.49
CA SER A 39 8.58 10.12 -5.38
C SER A 39 9.56 9.32 -4.53
N SER A 40 9.75 8.04 -4.87
CA SER A 40 10.69 7.14 -4.21
C SER A 40 11.55 6.48 -5.27
N ASP A 41 12.82 6.86 -5.32
CA ASP A 41 13.76 6.42 -6.34
C ASP A 41 13.24 6.70 -7.78
N SER A 42 13.09 5.66 -8.61
CA SER A 42 12.54 5.74 -9.98
C SER A 42 11.01 5.68 -10.03
N CYS A 43 10.33 5.52 -8.90
CA CYS A 43 8.89 5.30 -8.83
C CYS A 43 8.12 6.49 -8.24
N LYS A 44 6.84 6.59 -8.60
CA LYS A 44 5.90 7.60 -8.07
C LYS A 44 4.68 6.92 -7.51
N PHE A 45 4.33 7.24 -6.27
CA PHE A 45 3.18 6.67 -5.59
C PHE A 45 2.24 7.77 -5.14
N GLU A 46 0.95 7.61 -5.40
CA GLU A 46 -0.08 8.46 -4.83
C GLU A 46 -0.87 7.66 -3.80
N PHE A 47 -1.25 8.33 -2.72
CA PHE A 47 -2.17 7.77 -1.74
C PHE A 47 -3.06 8.85 -1.15
N ASP A 48 -4.20 8.43 -0.62
CA ASP A 48 -5.12 9.29 0.11
C ASP A 48 -4.74 9.30 1.60
N ALA A 49 -4.26 10.44 2.09
CA ALA A 49 -3.87 10.64 3.48
C ALA A 49 -5.04 10.53 4.48
N HIS A 50 -6.30 10.61 4.01
CA HIS A 50 -7.47 10.36 4.86
C HIS A 50 -7.80 8.88 5.00
N GLN A 51 -7.52 8.09 3.96
CA GLN A 51 -7.81 6.66 3.95
C GLN A 51 -6.64 5.81 4.43
N GLY A 52 -5.43 6.36 4.43
CA GLY A 52 -4.24 5.65 4.90
C GLY A 52 -4.40 5.22 6.36
N LEU A 53 -4.34 3.91 6.64
CA LEU A 53 -4.12 3.53 8.03
C LEU A 53 -2.76 4.09 8.46
N ALA A 54 -2.66 4.43 9.75
CA ALA A 54 -1.40 4.89 10.32
C ALA A 54 -0.26 3.92 9.95
N GLY A 55 0.78 4.42 9.27
CA GLY A 55 1.97 3.63 8.91
C GLY A 55 2.03 3.07 7.48
N HIS A 56 1.11 3.40 6.58
CA HIS A 56 1.11 2.88 5.20
C HIS A 56 2.32 3.32 4.37
N TRP A 57 2.79 4.55 4.57
CA TRP A 57 4.08 4.99 4.04
C TRP A 57 5.10 5.06 5.17
N ASN A 58 5.90 4.00 5.30
CA ASN A 58 6.96 3.95 6.31
C ASN A 58 8.29 4.44 5.72
N TYR A 59 8.59 5.72 5.92
CA TYR A 59 9.85 6.35 5.50
C TYR A 59 11.07 5.67 6.12
N ALA A 60 10.96 5.07 7.32
CA ALA A 60 12.09 4.36 7.93
C ALA A 60 12.48 3.09 7.16
N LEU A 61 11.55 2.50 6.40
CA LEU A 61 11.79 1.31 5.58
C LEU A 61 12.09 1.66 4.11
N GLU A 62 12.08 2.93 3.73
CA GLU A 62 12.22 3.31 2.32
C GLU A 62 13.57 2.92 1.72
N ASN A 63 14.66 3.23 2.41
CA ASN A 63 16.00 2.89 1.92
C ASN A 63 16.19 1.37 1.76
N ILE A 64 15.78 0.58 2.76
CA ILE A 64 15.92 -0.88 2.71
C ILE A 64 15.01 -1.49 1.65
N ARG A 65 13.77 -0.99 1.50
CA ARG A 65 12.84 -1.43 0.46
C ARG A 65 13.41 -1.16 -0.94
N ASN A 66 13.93 0.03 -1.18
CA ASN A 66 14.48 0.39 -2.49
C ASN A 66 15.76 -0.40 -2.81
N GLU A 67 16.61 -0.64 -1.81
CA GLU A 67 17.79 -1.47 -1.95
C GLU A 67 17.43 -2.93 -2.28
N LEU A 68 16.47 -3.50 -1.55
CA LEU A 68 15.99 -4.86 -1.82
C LEU A 68 15.39 -4.95 -3.23
N ALA A 69 14.57 -3.98 -3.66
CA ALA A 69 13.87 -4.05 -4.94
C ALA A 69 14.87 -4.06 -6.10
N ARG A 70 15.96 -3.29 -5.96
CA ARG A 70 17.04 -3.23 -6.93
C ARG A 70 17.87 -4.52 -6.98
N ARG A 71 18.09 -5.17 -5.84
CA ARG A 71 18.99 -6.33 -5.70
C ARG A 71 18.32 -7.68 -5.94
N ILE A 72 17.11 -7.87 -5.43
CA ILE A 72 16.42 -9.16 -5.43
C ILE A 72 15.15 -9.15 -6.28
N GLY A 73 14.58 -7.97 -6.51
CA GLY A 73 13.32 -7.81 -7.24
C GLY A 73 13.47 -7.56 -8.73
N SER A 74 14.70 -7.47 -9.25
CA SER A 74 14.97 -7.11 -10.65
C SER A 74 14.93 -8.28 -11.63
N GLU A 75 14.89 -9.54 -11.14
CA GLU A 75 14.88 -10.73 -11.97
C GLU A 75 13.83 -11.74 -11.49
N GLY A 76 13.02 -12.26 -12.42
CA GLY A 76 12.05 -13.32 -12.16
C GLY A 76 10.67 -12.86 -11.69
N THR A 77 9.99 -13.72 -10.93
CA THR A 77 8.62 -13.53 -10.47
C THR A 77 8.58 -13.05 -9.02
N VAL A 78 7.71 -12.09 -8.71
CA VAL A 78 7.60 -11.44 -7.40
C VAL A 78 6.20 -11.58 -6.81
N LEU A 79 6.12 -11.91 -5.52
CA LEU A 79 4.88 -11.87 -4.75
C LEU A 79 4.95 -10.78 -3.68
N ASP A 80 4.11 -9.76 -3.82
CA ASP A 80 3.93 -8.68 -2.85
C ASP A 80 2.65 -8.93 -2.03
N ALA A 81 2.78 -9.62 -0.90
CA ALA A 81 1.67 -9.92 -0.01
C ALA A 81 1.36 -8.75 0.92
N TRP A 82 0.07 -8.40 1.05
CA TRP A 82 -0.37 -7.14 1.68
C TRP A 82 0.34 -5.94 1.03
N SER A 83 0.20 -5.86 -0.30
CA SER A 83 0.90 -4.90 -1.13
C SER A 83 0.62 -3.44 -0.77
N HIS A 84 -0.47 -3.12 -0.07
CA HIS A 84 -0.86 -1.76 0.31
C HIS A 84 -0.92 -0.80 -0.90
N LEU A 85 0.11 0.02 -1.10
CA LEU A 85 0.22 0.97 -2.21
C LEU A 85 1.09 0.43 -3.36
N GLY A 86 1.58 -0.81 -3.23
CA GLY A 86 2.45 -1.50 -4.17
C GLY A 86 3.92 -1.11 -4.04
N GLN A 87 4.37 -0.52 -2.92
CA GLN A 87 5.71 0.08 -2.85
C GLN A 87 6.84 -0.92 -3.10
N TRP A 88 6.63 -2.18 -2.76
CA TRP A 88 7.60 -3.25 -3.03
C TRP A 88 7.45 -3.77 -4.47
N GLY A 89 6.31 -4.36 -4.80
CA GLY A 89 6.08 -5.02 -6.07
C GLY A 89 6.21 -4.10 -7.28
N VAL A 90 5.66 -2.88 -7.21
CA VAL A 90 5.79 -1.87 -8.29
C VAL A 90 7.25 -1.48 -8.50
N SER A 91 8.02 -1.35 -7.41
CA SER A 91 9.44 -1.04 -7.50
C SER A 91 10.21 -2.20 -8.16
N CYS A 92 9.94 -3.44 -7.78
CA CYS A 92 10.52 -4.62 -8.41
C CYS A 92 10.18 -4.68 -9.91
N ALA A 93 8.92 -4.42 -10.28
CA ALA A 93 8.51 -4.33 -11.68
C ALA A 93 9.28 -3.24 -12.43
N LYS A 94 9.49 -2.06 -11.82
CA LYS A 94 10.32 -1.01 -12.42
C LYS A 94 11.80 -1.37 -12.56
N TYR A 95 12.29 -2.25 -11.70
CA TYR A 95 13.66 -2.75 -11.76
C TYR A 95 13.89 -3.96 -12.67
N GLY A 96 12.83 -4.54 -13.24
CA GLY A 96 12.93 -5.56 -14.28
C GLY A 96 12.29 -6.91 -13.96
N ALA A 97 11.55 -7.05 -12.84
CA ALA A 97 10.78 -8.27 -12.59
C ALA A 97 9.93 -8.64 -13.81
N SER A 98 9.98 -9.91 -14.21
CA SER A 98 9.22 -10.42 -15.36
C SER A 98 7.73 -10.57 -15.06
N GLU A 99 7.39 -10.78 -13.79
CA GLU A 99 6.01 -10.87 -13.32
C GLU A 99 5.94 -10.43 -11.85
N VAL A 100 4.90 -9.67 -11.50
CA VAL A 100 4.64 -9.21 -10.13
C VAL A 100 3.17 -9.46 -9.80
N VAL A 101 2.92 -10.18 -8.71
CA VAL A 101 1.58 -10.39 -8.16
C VAL A 101 1.45 -9.58 -6.88
N LEU A 102 0.49 -8.66 -6.85
CA LEU A 102 0.23 -7.78 -5.71
C LEU A 102 -1.07 -8.22 -5.04
N LEU A 103 -0.98 -8.83 -3.85
CA LEU A 103 -2.14 -9.29 -3.10
C LEU A 103 -2.57 -8.24 -2.08
N GLU A 104 -3.87 -7.99 -1.96
CA GLU A 104 -4.36 -7.00 -1.00
C GLU A 104 -5.77 -7.32 -0.45
N GLU A 105 -5.98 -7.08 0.84
CA GLU A 105 -7.26 -7.36 1.53
C GLU A 105 -8.25 -6.21 1.46
N SER A 106 -7.74 -4.98 1.48
CA SER A 106 -8.58 -3.79 1.39
C SER A 106 -8.85 -3.46 -0.07
N LEU A 107 -10.12 -3.46 -0.48
CA LEU A 107 -10.52 -3.01 -1.82
C LEU A 107 -10.02 -1.59 -2.14
N ALA A 108 -10.02 -0.70 -1.14
CA ALA A 108 -9.51 0.66 -1.30
C ALA A 108 -8.00 0.68 -1.59
N LEU A 109 -7.22 -0.16 -0.89
CA LEU A 109 -5.78 -0.28 -1.11
C LEU A 109 -5.48 -0.98 -2.43
N ALA A 110 -6.21 -2.05 -2.77
CA ALA A 110 -6.08 -2.71 -4.07
C ALA A 110 -6.32 -1.71 -5.22
N LYS A 111 -7.30 -0.81 -5.10
CA LYS A 111 -7.52 0.24 -6.09
C LYS A 111 -6.36 1.23 -6.16
N MET A 112 -5.85 1.72 -5.03
CA MET A 112 -4.69 2.62 -5.00
C MET A 112 -3.42 1.95 -5.53
N CYS A 113 -3.23 0.66 -5.23
CA CYS A 113 -2.16 -0.18 -5.73
C CYS A 113 -2.24 -0.28 -7.26
N GLN A 114 -3.41 -0.56 -7.83
CA GLN A 114 -3.62 -0.55 -9.28
C GLN A 114 -3.32 0.82 -9.90
N ASP A 115 -3.78 1.91 -9.28
CA ASP A 115 -3.48 3.26 -9.76
C ASP A 115 -1.97 3.55 -9.74
N ASN A 116 -1.23 2.99 -8.77
CA ASN A 116 0.23 3.08 -8.72
C ASN A 116 0.94 2.19 -9.73
N VAL A 117 0.42 0.99 -10.02
CA VAL A 117 0.88 0.15 -11.12
C VAL A 117 0.79 0.91 -12.46
N ASP A 118 -0.36 1.54 -12.71
CA ASP A 118 -0.61 2.31 -13.93
C ASP A 118 0.28 3.57 -13.99
N ARG A 119 0.38 4.31 -12.88
CA ARG A 119 1.23 5.51 -12.75
C ARG A 119 2.71 5.25 -13.02
N ASN A 120 3.15 4.02 -12.78
CA ASN A 120 4.52 3.60 -13.03
C ASN A 120 4.64 2.75 -14.30
N ASP A 121 3.66 2.73 -15.22
CA ASP A 121 3.78 2.02 -16.51
C ASP A 121 4.28 0.56 -16.37
N VAL A 122 3.84 -0.16 -15.33
CA VAL A 122 4.23 -1.57 -15.08
C VAL A 122 3.07 -2.55 -15.18
N GLY A 123 1.90 -2.09 -15.63
CA GLY A 123 0.68 -2.91 -15.74
C GLY A 123 0.81 -4.13 -16.65
N LEU A 124 1.74 -4.15 -17.61
CA LEU A 124 1.96 -5.32 -18.47
C LEU A 124 2.55 -6.53 -17.73
N GLN A 125 3.31 -6.30 -16.66
CA GLN A 125 3.94 -7.36 -15.86
C GLN A 125 3.41 -7.41 -14.42
N SER A 126 2.39 -6.64 -14.08
CA SER A 126 1.85 -6.53 -12.72
C SER A 126 0.38 -6.89 -12.66
N SER A 127 0.01 -7.80 -11.76
CA SER A 127 -1.37 -8.20 -11.49
C SER A 127 -1.76 -7.84 -10.06
N VAL A 128 -2.71 -6.90 -9.90
CA VAL A 128 -3.27 -6.55 -8.59
C VAL A 128 -4.49 -7.41 -8.30
N LEU A 129 -4.46 -8.13 -7.18
CA LEU A 129 -5.48 -9.09 -6.78
C LEU A 129 -6.05 -8.71 -5.41
N HIS A 130 -7.31 -8.28 -5.41
CA HIS A 130 -8.08 -8.13 -4.18
C HIS A 130 -8.53 -9.50 -3.67
N ARG A 131 -8.27 -9.79 -2.39
CA ARG A 131 -8.63 -11.04 -1.71
C ARG A 131 -9.17 -10.75 -0.33
N GLY A 132 -10.35 -11.27 0.01
CA GLY A 132 -10.94 -11.05 1.34
C GLY A 132 -10.09 -11.57 2.52
N ASN A 133 -9.13 -12.45 2.23
CA ASN A 133 -8.13 -12.97 3.15
C ASN A 133 -6.86 -13.30 2.37
N VAL A 134 -5.78 -12.54 2.58
CA VAL A 134 -4.50 -12.76 1.87
C VAL A 134 -3.82 -14.02 2.38
N GLN A 135 -3.92 -14.32 3.68
CA GLN A 135 -3.32 -15.54 4.26
C GLN A 135 -3.89 -16.82 3.62
N GLU A 136 -5.20 -16.89 3.44
CA GLU A 136 -5.86 -18.02 2.77
C GLU A 136 -5.43 -18.14 1.30
N GLU A 137 -5.29 -17.01 0.59
CA GLU A 137 -4.78 -17.02 -0.79
C GLU A 137 -3.34 -17.56 -0.84
N LEU A 138 -2.47 -17.17 0.09
CA LEU A 138 -1.10 -17.66 0.16
C LEU A 138 -1.06 -19.19 0.37
N GLU A 139 -1.93 -19.73 1.23
CA GLU A 139 -2.07 -21.17 1.46
C GLU A 139 -2.56 -21.90 0.21
N ASN A 140 -3.50 -21.32 -0.52
CA ASN A 140 -4.00 -21.86 -1.78
C ASN A 140 -2.92 -21.84 -2.87
N MET A 141 -2.16 -20.75 -2.99
CA MET A 141 -1.04 -20.64 -3.93
C MET A 141 0.05 -21.69 -3.63
N ALA A 142 0.40 -21.85 -2.36
CA ALA A 142 1.35 -22.87 -1.92
C ALA A 142 0.86 -24.29 -2.21
N THR A 143 -0.41 -24.58 -1.91
CA THR A 143 -1.05 -25.88 -2.22
C THR A 143 -1.08 -26.15 -3.72
N GLY A 144 -1.30 -25.12 -4.54
CA GLY A 144 -1.26 -25.18 -5.99
C GLY A 144 0.15 -25.31 -6.58
N GLY A 145 1.20 -25.26 -5.75
CA GLY A 145 2.59 -25.37 -6.18
C GLY A 145 3.13 -24.12 -6.89
N LEU A 146 2.46 -22.97 -6.75
CA LEU A 146 2.97 -21.69 -7.26
C LEU A 146 4.24 -21.30 -6.51
N LYS A 147 5.21 -20.76 -7.24
CA LYS A 147 6.51 -20.34 -6.70
C LYS A 147 6.89 -18.98 -7.26
N PHE A 148 7.47 -18.17 -6.39
CA PHE A 148 8.00 -16.86 -6.72
C PHE A 148 9.49 -16.82 -6.39
N ASN A 149 10.25 -15.99 -7.10
CA ASN A 149 11.67 -15.79 -6.84
C ASN A 149 11.88 -14.93 -5.58
N CYS A 150 11.00 -13.96 -5.33
CA CYS A 150 10.98 -13.17 -4.10
C CYS A 150 9.58 -12.75 -3.68
#